data_AF-A0A7S3X4C8-F1
#
_entry.id   AF-A0A7S3X4C8-F1
#
_cell.length_a   1.000
_cell.length_b   1.000
_cell.length_c   1.000
_cell.angle_alpha   90.00
_cell.angle_beta   90.00
_cell.angle_gamma   90.00
#
_symmetry.space_group_name_H-M   'P 1'
#
loop_
_entity.id
_entity.type
_entity.pdbx_description
1 polymer ?
#
loop_
_entity_poly.entity_id
_entity_poly.type
_entity_poly.pdbx_seq_one_letter_code
_entity_poly.pdbx_strand_id
1 'polypeptide(L)'
;MVKLGWAGVEETRKEWVDNYSKRRIISGFLKDKQVGAKRLASMPDRITNNITLADGTSSYRPTVISNSLVPLPDIQTWWAAWKQFMFVDEVVIPAREGTKTTRPCSMLGPILRVKYPAVTEEEEAMSVPLQALCLAIFDAVLVYMLNIVGPSSWHGVKDALCSTLSRNKISLTLRILEEQYGDAHIIFLQECAACFAKAIRETSLNEKFWVLAPAMMDIK
;
A
#
# COMPACT_ATOMS: atom_id res chain seq x y z
N MET A 1 17.82 -5.16 8.30
CA MET A 1 17.82 -6.17 7.21
C MET A 1 18.70 -7.37 7.55
N VAL A 2 20.02 -7.25 7.72
CA VAL A 2 20.88 -8.40 8.17
C VAL A 2 20.36 -9.03 9.47
N LYS A 3 20.11 -8.21 10.50
CA LYS A 3 19.52 -8.68 11.77
C LYS A 3 18.11 -9.28 11.64
N LEU A 4 17.44 -9.06 10.51
CA LEU A 4 16.12 -9.63 10.20
C LEU A 4 16.24 -10.94 9.39
N GLY A 5 17.46 -11.43 9.14
CA GLY A 5 17.70 -12.68 8.41
C GLY A 5 17.47 -12.57 6.89
N TRP A 6 17.44 -11.37 6.33
CA TRP A 6 17.27 -11.20 4.88
C TRP A 6 18.54 -11.63 4.13
N ALA A 7 18.39 -12.50 3.13
CA ALA A 7 19.45 -12.84 2.19
C ALA A 7 19.67 -11.71 1.17
N GLY A 8 20.88 -11.60 0.63
CA GLY A 8 21.17 -10.65 -0.45
C GLY A 8 21.35 -9.19 -0.02
N VAL A 9 21.58 -8.89 1.26
CA VAL A 9 21.62 -7.51 1.77
C VAL A 9 22.86 -6.76 1.29
N GLU A 10 24.02 -7.40 1.24
CA GLU A 10 25.25 -6.75 0.77
C GLU A 10 25.26 -6.61 -0.76
N GLU A 11 24.65 -7.55 -1.46
CA GLU A 11 24.40 -7.50 -2.91
C GLU A 11 23.42 -6.36 -3.24
N THR A 12 22.37 -6.20 -2.45
CA THR A 12 21.46 -5.05 -2.58
C THR A 12 22.17 -3.72 -2.29
N ARG A 13 23.07 -3.68 -1.29
CA ARG A 13 23.91 -2.50 -1.04
C ARG A 13 24.80 -2.21 -2.25
N LYS A 14 25.38 -3.23 -2.86
CA LYS A 14 26.17 -3.09 -4.08
C LYS A 14 25.33 -2.50 -5.21
N GLU A 15 24.12 -3.01 -5.44
CA GLU A 15 23.19 -2.43 -6.42
C GLU A 15 22.85 -0.96 -6.13
N TRP A 16 22.69 -0.59 -4.86
CA TRP A 16 22.52 0.83 -4.52
C TRP A 16 23.73 1.68 -4.94
N VAL A 17 24.94 1.29 -4.51
CA VAL A 17 26.17 2.05 -4.73
C VAL A 17 26.55 2.10 -6.21
N ASP A 18 26.45 0.97 -6.91
CA ASP A 18 26.96 0.84 -8.26
C ASP A 18 25.96 1.34 -9.32
N ASN A 19 24.66 1.28 -9.01
CA ASN A 19 23.59 1.51 -9.97
C ASN A 19 22.58 2.57 -9.49
N TYR A 20 21.72 2.25 -8.53
CA TYR A 20 20.54 3.08 -8.21
C TYR A 20 20.88 4.51 -7.73
N SER A 21 21.94 4.67 -6.92
CA SER A 21 22.37 5.98 -6.41
C SER A 21 22.86 6.94 -7.50
N LYS A 22 23.22 6.43 -8.68
CA LYS A 22 23.74 7.21 -9.81
C LYS A 22 22.66 7.60 -10.80
N ARG A 23 21.44 7.08 -10.64
CA ARG A 23 20.33 7.32 -11.57
C ARG A 23 19.73 8.69 -11.35
N ARG A 24 19.36 9.35 -12.46
CA ARG A 24 18.46 10.51 -12.39
C ARG A 24 17.09 10.06 -11.90
N ILE A 25 16.54 10.77 -10.92
CA ILE A 25 15.27 10.45 -10.27
C ILE A 25 14.14 10.14 -11.27
N ILE A 26 13.86 11.04 -12.21
CA ILE A 26 12.75 10.86 -13.18
C ILE A 26 13.15 9.94 -14.33
N SER A 27 14.16 10.36 -15.11
CA SER A 27 14.50 9.69 -16.37
C SER A 27 15.24 8.37 -16.18
N GLY A 28 15.87 8.15 -15.02
CA GLY A 28 16.66 6.96 -14.72
C GLY A 28 16.01 5.97 -13.76
N PHE A 29 15.15 6.43 -12.85
CA PHE A 29 14.42 5.54 -11.93
C PHE A 29 12.92 5.44 -12.25
N LEU A 30 12.16 6.55 -12.16
CA LEU A 30 10.69 6.48 -12.36
C LEU A 30 10.27 5.98 -13.75
N LYS A 31 11.01 6.36 -14.79
CA LYS A 31 10.73 5.95 -16.16
C LYS A 31 11.39 4.61 -16.54
N ASP A 32 12.11 3.96 -15.62
CA ASP A 32 12.70 2.66 -15.90
C ASP A 32 11.62 1.57 -15.96
N LYS A 33 11.42 1.04 -17.16
CA LYS A 33 10.46 -0.04 -17.42
C LYS A 33 10.82 -1.32 -16.66
N GLN A 34 12.10 -1.55 -16.36
CA GLN A 34 12.56 -2.76 -15.67
C GLN A 34 12.11 -2.80 -14.21
N VAL A 35 12.12 -1.66 -13.50
CA VAL A 35 11.61 -1.57 -12.13
C VAL A 35 10.14 -2.02 -12.06
N GLY A 36 9.34 -1.61 -13.05
CA GLY A 36 7.94 -2.01 -13.19
C GLY A 36 7.76 -3.46 -13.62
N ALA A 37 8.48 -3.91 -14.66
CA ALA A 37 8.40 -5.28 -15.18
C ALA A 37 8.78 -6.34 -14.12
N LYS A 38 9.76 -6.01 -13.27
CA LYS A 38 10.23 -6.83 -12.15
C LYS A 38 9.40 -6.65 -10.88
N ARG A 39 8.45 -5.71 -10.90
CA ARG A 39 7.57 -5.34 -9.78
C ARG A 39 8.29 -4.92 -8.49
N LEU A 40 9.53 -4.42 -8.60
CA LEU A 40 10.39 -4.13 -7.44
C LEU A 40 9.82 -3.04 -6.51
N ALA A 41 9.04 -2.10 -7.03
CA ALA A 41 8.32 -1.13 -6.20
C ALA A 41 6.84 -1.53 -5.98
N SER A 42 6.16 -2.06 -7.00
CA SER A 42 4.72 -2.31 -6.93
C SER A 42 4.33 -3.51 -6.04
N MET A 43 5.16 -4.56 -5.96
CA MET A 43 4.87 -5.68 -5.06
C MET A 43 4.90 -5.26 -3.58
N PRO A 44 5.99 -4.66 -3.08
CA PRO A 44 6.02 -4.24 -1.68
C PRO A 44 5.01 -3.11 -1.42
N ASP A 45 4.67 -2.29 -2.42
CA ASP A 45 3.59 -1.32 -2.32
C ASP A 45 2.23 -1.96 -2.01
N ARG A 46 1.85 -2.99 -2.79
CA ARG A 46 0.60 -3.75 -2.59
C ARG A 46 0.48 -4.35 -1.19
N ILE A 47 1.59 -4.65 -0.54
CA ILE A 47 1.62 -5.27 0.79
C ILE A 47 1.61 -4.23 1.91
N THR A 48 2.31 -3.11 1.73
CA THR A 48 2.63 -2.19 2.83
C THR A 48 1.94 -0.83 2.74
N ASN A 49 1.34 -0.46 1.60
CA ASN A 49 0.73 0.87 1.44
C ASN A 49 -0.46 1.10 2.40
N ASN A 50 -1.30 0.07 2.53
CA ASN A 50 -2.42 0.01 3.47
C ASN A 50 -2.51 -1.41 4.06
N ILE A 51 -2.29 -1.51 5.37
CA ILE A 51 -2.37 -2.76 6.11
C ILE A 51 -3.64 -2.75 6.95
N THR A 52 -4.61 -3.60 6.61
CA THR A 52 -5.79 -3.84 7.44
C THR A 52 -5.38 -4.53 8.75
N LEU A 53 -5.76 -3.93 9.87
CA LEU A 53 -5.47 -4.42 11.21
C LEU A 53 -6.58 -5.34 11.73
N ALA A 54 -6.28 -6.13 12.74
CA ALA A 54 -7.21 -7.09 13.34
C ALA A 54 -8.44 -6.43 13.98
N ASP A 55 -8.34 -5.16 14.38
CA ASP A 55 -9.45 -4.36 14.91
C ASP A 55 -10.32 -3.71 13.81
N GLY A 56 -10.03 -4.00 12.54
CA GLY A 56 -10.73 -3.43 11.38
C GLY A 56 -10.24 -2.05 10.96
N THR A 57 -9.29 -1.45 11.69
CA THR A 57 -8.63 -0.20 11.29
C THR A 57 -7.52 -0.46 10.26
N SER A 58 -6.74 0.57 9.92
CA SER A 58 -5.71 0.49 8.90
C SER A 58 -4.45 1.22 9.32
N SER A 59 -3.30 0.59 9.08
CA SER A 59 -1.97 1.21 9.21
C SER A 59 -1.44 1.58 7.83
N TYR A 60 -0.92 2.80 7.68
CA TYR A 60 -0.54 3.37 6.39
C TYR A 60 0.95 3.70 6.34
N ARG A 61 1.63 3.23 5.29
CA ARG A 61 3.04 3.60 5.05
C ARG A 61 3.17 5.12 4.88
N PRO A 62 4.15 5.78 5.50
CA PRO A 62 4.43 7.20 5.27
C PRO A 62 4.92 7.43 3.82
N THR A 63 3.99 7.74 2.93
CA THR A 63 4.26 8.04 1.52
C THR A 63 3.18 8.98 0.97
N VAL A 64 3.44 9.57 -0.19
CA VAL A 64 2.51 10.45 -0.91
C VAL A 64 1.23 9.72 -1.32
N ILE A 65 1.34 8.44 -1.69
CA ILE A 65 0.25 7.67 -2.33
C ILE A 65 -0.57 6.79 -1.36
N SER A 66 -0.36 6.93 -0.06
CA SER A 66 -1.14 6.26 0.97
C SER A 66 -2.12 7.22 1.65
N ASN A 67 -3.09 6.69 2.40
CA ASN A 67 -3.95 7.50 3.26
C ASN A 67 -3.25 7.97 4.56
N SER A 68 -1.92 7.84 4.67
CA SER A 68 -1.18 8.33 5.82
C SER A 68 -1.28 9.86 5.92
N LEU A 69 -1.65 10.37 7.10
CA LEU A 69 -1.67 11.80 7.39
C LEU A 69 -0.38 12.33 8.01
N VAL A 70 0.64 11.48 8.17
CA VAL A 70 1.92 11.93 8.70
C VAL A 70 2.43 13.10 7.84
N PRO A 71 2.79 14.25 8.45
CA PRO A 71 3.41 15.35 7.72
C PRO A 71 4.73 14.90 7.10
N LEU A 72 4.93 15.19 5.81
CA LEU A 72 6.16 14.84 5.06
C LEU A 72 6.83 16.11 4.49
N PRO A 73 7.20 17.10 5.33
CA PRO A 73 7.70 18.39 4.87
C PRO A 73 9.06 18.30 4.15
N ASP A 74 9.83 17.26 4.43
CA ASP A 74 11.16 17.04 3.88
C ASP A 74 11.53 15.55 3.88
N ILE A 75 12.65 15.24 3.23
CA ILE A 75 13.17 13.87 3.08
C ILE A 75 13.65 13.29 4.41
N GLN A 76 14.20 14.11 5.30
CA GLN A 76 14.70 13.65 6.60
C GLN A 76 13.56 13.16 7.48
N THR A 77 12.49 13.95 7.58
CA THR A 77 11.26 13.66 8.30
C THR A 77 10.59 12.42 7.72
N TRP A 78 10.45 12.37 6.39
CA TRP A 78 9.92 11.19 5.71
C TRP A 78 10.77 9.95 6.01
N TRP A 79 12.09 10.01 5.91
CA TRP A 79 12.97 8.85 6.09
C TRP A 79 12.92 8.31 7.53
N ALA A 80 12.82 9.19 8.52
CA ALA A 80 12.61 8.80 9.90
C ALA A 80 11.28 8.05 10.06
N ALA A 81 10.18 8.62 9.58
CA ALA A 81 8.85 8.01 9.65
C ALA A 81 8.77 6.68 8.87
N TRP A 82 9.35 6.63 7.67
CA TRP A 82 9.34 5.44 6.82
C TRP A 82 10.10 4.28 7.46
N LYS A 83 11.29 4.53 8.04
CA LYS A 83 12.04 3.50 8.77
C LYS A 83 11.32 3.02 10.01
N GLN A 84 10.72 3.94 10.77
CA GLN A 84 9.93 3.63 11.96
C GLN A 84 8.80 2.67 11.57
N PHE A 85 8.00 3.04 10.58
CA PHE A 85 6.92 2.20 10.06
C PHE A 85 7.43 0.84 9.55
N MET A 86 8.45 0.83 8.68
CA MET A 86 8.85 -0.42 8.02
C MET A 86 9.52 -1.41 8.97
N PHE A 87 10.38 -0.94 9.87
CA PHE A 87 11.32 -1.81 10.61
C PHE A 87 11.16 -1.82 12.12
N VAL A 88 10.38 -0.90 12.69
CA VAL A 88 10.23 -0.76 14.14
C VAL A 88 8.81 -1.06 14.57
N ASP A 89 7.83 -0.39 13.95
CA ASP A 89 6.42 -0.52 14.31
C ASP A 89 5.93 -1.94 14.09
N GLU A 90 5.16 -2.42 15.05
CA GLU A 90 4.48 -3.71 14.99
C GLU A 90 2.98 -3.48 14.74
N VAL A 91 2.43 -4.28 13.84
CA VAL A 91 1.02 -4.27 13.46
C VAL A 91 0.42 -5.63 13.80
N VAL A 92 -0.83 -5.62 14.29
CA VAL A 92 -1.60 -6.83 14.56
C VAL A 92 -2.54 -7.06 13.40
N ILE A 93 -2.31 -8.13 12.63
CA ILE A 93 -3.09 -8.45 11.43
C ILE A 93 -3.95 -9.71 11.64
N PRO A 94 -5.07 -9.86 10.92
CA PRO A 94 -5.81 -11.12 10.88
C PRO A 94 -4.94 -12.28 10.38
N ALA A 95 -5.09 -13.45 10.97
CA ALA A 95 -4.46 -14.70 10.54
C ALA A 95 -5.51 -15.81 10.38
N ARG A 96 -5.13 -16.95 9.78
CA ARG A 96 -6.04 -18.11 9.66
C ARG A 96 -6.57 -18.57 11.03
N GLU A 97 -5.72 -18.47 12.05
CA GLU A 97 -6.05 -18.77 13.44
C GLU A 97 -5.78 -17.52 14.29
N GLY A 98 -6.83 -16.72 14.54
CA GLY A 98 -6.74 -15.53 15.37
C GLY A 98 -5.98 -14.37 14.72
N THR A 99 -4.99 -13.83 15.44
CA THR A 99 -4.24 -12.64 15.02
C THR A 99 -2.74 -12.91 15.06
N LYS A 100 -1.99 -12.14 14.26
CA LYS A 100 -0.52 -12.21 14.20
C LYS A 100 0.06 -10.81 14.35
N THR A 101 0.96 -10.65 15.32
CA THR A 101 1.81 -9.45 15.41
C THR A 101 2.97 -9.59 14.42
N THR A 102 3.20 -8.58 13.60
CA THR A 102 4.29 -8.57 12.62
C THR A 102 4.76 -7.15 12.31
N ARG A 103 5.92 -7.01 11.69
CA ARG A 103 6.40 -5.71 11.17
C ARG A 103 6.07 -5.60 9.68
N PRO A 104 5.79 -4.41 9.14
CA PRO A 104 5.52 -4.24 7.72
C PRO A 104 6.62 -4.81 6.82
N CYS A 105 7.90 -4.68 7.17
CA CYS A 105 8.98 -5.30 6.40
C CYS A 105 8.90 -6.84 6.39
N SER A 106 8.44 -7.47 7.46
CA SER A 106 8.34 -8.92 7.59
C SER A 106 7.16 -9.51 6.80
N MET A 107 6.28 -8.65 6.27
CA MET A 107 5.21 -9.05 5.35
C MET A 107 5.68 -9.18 3.90
N LEU A 108 6.90 -8.71 3.58
CA LEU A 108 7.46 -8.79 2.24
C LEU A 108 7.89 -10.23 1.93
N GLY A 109 7.37 -10.76 0.82
CA GLY A 109 7.76 -12.06 0.27
C GLY A 109 8.76 -11.93 -0.88
N PRO A 110 9.44 -13.02 -1.25
CA PRO A 110 10.32 -13.03 -2.41
C PRO A 110 9.56 -12.75 -3.71
N ILE A 111 10.23 -12.08 -4.65
CA ILE A 111 9.71 -11.87 -6.01
C ILE A 111 10.25 -12.97 -6.89
N LEU A 112 9.38 -13.93 -7.21
CA LEU A 112 9.80 -15.15 -7.89
C LEU A 112 9.87 -14.97 -9.42
N ARG A 113 10.95 -15.42 -10.04
CA ARG A 113 11.15 -15.37 -11.50
C ARG A 113 10.09 -16.15 -12.26
N VAL A 114 9.62 -17.26 -11.69
CA VAL A 114 8.52 -18.07 -12.26
C VAL A 114 7.23 -17.26 -12.45
N LYS A 115 7.00 -16.25 -11.61
CA LYS A 115 5.85 -15.33 -11.73
C LYS A 115 6.20 -14.06 -12.51
N TYR A 116 7.45 -13.63 -12.45
CA TYR A 116 7.94 -12.39 -13.05
C TYR A 116 9.20 -12.66 -13.88
N PRO A 117 9.07 -13.07 -15.16
CA PRO A 117 10.20 -13.53 -15.97
C PRO A 117 11.29 -12.47 -16.24
N ALA A 118 10.99 -11.20 -15.99
CA ALA A 118 11.98 -10.11 -16.11
C ALA A 118 13.00 -10.10 -14.97
N VAL A 119 12.71 -10.78 -13.84
CA VAL A 119 13.60 -10.87 -12.68
C VAL A 119 14.72 -11.86 -12.98
N THR A 120 15.97 -11.45 -12.79
CA THR A 120 17.11 -12.36 -12.94
C THR A 120 17.26 -13.30 -11.74
N GLU A 121 18.09 -14.33 -11.86
CA GLU A 121 18.35 -15.26 -10.75
C GLU A 121 18.99 -14.54 -9.55
N GLU A 122 19.91 -13.62 -9.82
CA GLU A 122 20.56 -12.80 -8.80
C GLU A 122 19.54 -11.89 -8.11
N GLU A 123 18.64 -11.26 -8.88
CA GLU A 123 17.60 -10.41 -8.34
C GLU A 123 16.57 -11.18 -7.52
N GLU A 124 16.21 -12.40 -7.92
CA GLU A 124 15.32 -13.29 -7.15
C GLU A 124 15.94 -13.61 -5.79
N ALA A 125 17.23 -13.95 -5.77
CA ALA A 125 17.99 -14.28 -4.55
C ALA A 125 18.07 -13.11 -3.54
N MET A 126 18.13 -11.86 -4.02
CA MET A 126 18.12 -10.65 -3.18
C MET A 126 16.78 -9.89 -3.19
N SER A 127 15.69 -10.51 -3.66
CA SER A 127 14.46 -9.79 -4.00
C SER A 127 13.79 -9.08 -2.83
N VAL A 128 13.93 -9.58 -1.59
CA VAL A 128 13.33 -8.95 -0.40
C VAL A 128 14.03 -7.63 -0.02
N PRO A 129 15.36 -7.57 0.18
CA PRO A 129 16.03 -6.28 0.36
C PRO A 129 15.94 -5.39 -0.88
N LEU A 130 16.03 -5.94 -2.09
CA LEU A 130 15.99 -5.15 -3.32
C LEU A 130 14.64 -4.44 -3.52
N GLN A 131 13.52 -5.13 -3.30
CA GLN A 131 12.20 -4.51 -3.41
C GLN A 131 11.98 -3.45 -2.32
N ALA A 132 12.49 -3.67 -1.10
CA ALA A 132 12.41 -2.68 -0.03
C ALA A 132 13.22 -1.41 -0.36
N LEU A 133 14.41 -1.58 -0.96
CA LEU A 133 15.22 -0.47 -1.47
C LEU A 133 14.47 0.30 -2.57
N CYS A 134 13.96 -0.41 -3.59
CA CYS A 134 13.25 0.21 -4.70
C CYS A 134 11.98 0.94 -4.25
N LEU A 135 11.25 0.38 -3.29
CA LEU A 135 10.11 1.04 -2.67
C LEU A 135 10.51 2.33 -1.96
N ALA A 136 11.59 2.29 -1.16
CA ALA A 136 12.10 3.48 -0.47
C ALA A 136 12.52 4.57 -1.46
N ILE A 137 13.21 4.21 -2.56
CA ILE A 137 13.58 5.16 -3.61
C ILE A 137 12.33 5.76 -4.25
N PHE A 138 11.34 4.93 -4.60
CA PHE A 138 10.09 5.39 -5.20
C PHE A 138 9.36 6.40 -4.29
N ASP A 139 9.19 6.06 -3.02
CA ASP A 139 8.54 6.95 -2.04
C ASP A 139 9.35 8.25 -1.83
N ALA A 140 10.67 8.17 -1.71
CA ALA A 140 11.56 9.34 -1.55
C ALA A 140 11.41 10.32 -2.71
N VAL A 141 11.36 9.78 -3.93
CA VAL A 141 11.20 10.55 -5.16
C VAL A 141 9.89 11.32 -5.16
N LEU A 142 8.78 10.67 -4.79
CA LEU A 142 7.47 11.33 -4.74
C LEU A 142 7.44 12.45 -3.69
N VAL A 143 7.98 12.20 -2.51
CA VAL A 143 8.09 13.21 -1.45
C VAL A 143 8.92 14.41 -1.91
N TYR A 144 10.09 14.14 -2.50
CA TYR A 144 10.97 15.19 -3.04
C TYR A 144 10.26 16.03 -4.11
N MET A 145 9.62 15.37 -5.08
CA MET A 145 8.92 16.05 -6.17
C MET A 145 7.79 16.94 -5.66
N LEU A 146 6.95 16.45 -4.76
CA LEU A 146 5.83 17.24 -4.25
C LEU A 146 6.28 18.39 -3.36
N ASN A 147 7.34 18.20 -2.56
CA ASN A 147 7.94 19.29 -1.79
C ASN A 147 8.60 20.35 -2.67
N ILE A 148 8.97 20.05 -3.93
CA ILE A 148 9.40 21.06 -4.90
C ILE A 148 8.22 21.77 -5.55
N VAL A 149 7.20 21.02 -5.99
CA VAL A 149 6.11 21.56 -6.81
C VAL A 149 5.07 22.30 -5.98
N GLY A 150 4.82 21.88 -4.74
CA GLY A 150 3.78 22.46 -3.90
C GLY A 150 4.11 22.39 -2.40
N PRO A 151 5.27 22.88 -1.94
CA PRO A 151 5.79 22.68 -0.57
C PRO A 151 4.79 22.98 0.55
N SER A 152 3.91 23.96 0.36
CA SER A 152 2.92 24.40 1.35
C SER A 152 1.49 23.91 1.08
N SER A 153 1.23 23.28 -0.08
CA SER A 153 -0.14 23.01 -0.54
C SER A 153 -0.43 21.53 -0.78
N TRP A 154 0.55 20.74 -1.22
CA TRP A 154 0.29 19.36 -1.66
C TRP A 154 -0.24 18.47 -0.53
N HIS A 155 0.21 18.70 0.71
CA HIS A 155 -0.22 17.91 1.86
C HIS A 155 -1.69 18.18 2.21
N GLY A 156 -2.11 19.45 2.16
CA GLY A 156 -3.52 19.84 2.32
C GLY A 156 -4.42 19.26 1.23
N VAL A 157 -3.96 19.28 -0.03
CA VAL A 157 -4.66 18.62 -1.14
C VAL A 157 -4.78 17.12 -0.90
N LYS A 158 -3.71 16.47 -0.43
CA LYS A 158 -3.73 15.05 -0.08
C LYS A 158 -4.75 14.75 1.02
N ASP A 159 -4.76 15.51 2.11
CA ASP A 159 -5.70 15.26 3.22
C ASP A 159 -7.16 15.45 2.78
N ALA A 160 -7.44 16.47 1.95
CA ALA A 160 -8.75 16.65 1.36
C ALA A 160 -9.16 15.44 0.50
N LEU A 161 -8.28 14.95 -0.37
CA LEU A 161 -8.52 13.77 -1.19
C LEU A 161 -8.73 12.51 -0.34
N CYS A 162 -7.92 12.29 0.69
CA CYS A 162 -8.05 11.13 1.58
C CYS A 162 -9.38 11.18 2.34
N SER A 163 -9.79 12.36 2.79
CA SER A 163 -11.07 12.55 3.49
C SER A 163 -12.26 12.30 2.56
N THR A 164 -12.23 12.84 1.34
CA THR A 164 -13.33 12.70 0.39
C THR A 164 -13.43 11.29 -0.20
N LEU A 165 -12.32 10.70 -0.62
CA LEU A 165 -12.31 9.47 -1.44
C LEU A 165 -12.16 8.19 -0.62
N SER A 166 -11.48 8.24 0.53
CA SER A 166 -11.19 7.05 1.33
C SER A 166 -12.08 6.98 2.57
N ARG A 167 -12.11 8.03 3.40
CA ARG A 167 -12.86 8.00 4.68
C ARG A 167 -14.37 7.93 4.48
N ASN A 168 -14.87 8.69 3.50
CA ASN A 168 -16.30 8.76 3.23
C ASN A 168 -16.76 7.74 2.17
N LYS A 169 -15.87 6.84 1.69
CA LYS A 169 -16.19 5.93 0.59
C LYS A 169 -17.44 5.10 0.86
N ILE A 170 -17.53 4.46 2.03
CA ILE A 170 -18.66 3.61 2.39
C ILE A 170 -19.95 4.43 2.40
N SER A 171 -19.98 5.54 3.15
CA SER A 171 -21.16 6.39 3.27
C SER A 171 -21.59 6.99 1.93
N LEU A 172 -20.64 7.42 1.09
CA LEU A 172 -20.93 7.96 -0.24
C LEU A 172 -21.48 6.88 -1.16
N THR A 173 -20.90 5.69 -1.17
CA THR A 173 -21.42 4.57 -1.98
C THR A 173 -22.82 4.18 -1.52
N LEU A 174 -23.08 4.07 -0.21
CA LEU A 174 -24.41 3.78 0.33
C LEU A 174 -25.43 4.83 -0.10
N ARG A 175 -25.07 6.12 0.02
CA ARG A 175 -25.93 7.22 -0.44
C ARG A 175 -26.24 7.13 -1.93
N ILE A 176 -25.24 6.84 -2.77
CA ILE A 176 -25.44 6.66 -4.22
C ILE A 176 -26.39 5.48 -4.49
N LEU A 177 -26.23 4.37 -3.78
CA LEU A 177 -27.12 3.21 -3.91
C LEU A 177 -28.57 3.56 -3.51
N GLU A 178 -28.75 4.31 -2.43
CA GLU A 178 -30.08 4.73 -1.97
C GLU A 178 -30.74 5.74 -2.91
N GLU A 179 -30.01 6.78 -3.30
CA GLU A 179 -30.56 7.93 -4.04
C GLU A 179 -30.69 7.67 -5.53
N GLN A 180 -29.77 6.91 -6.14
CA GLN A 180 -29.71 6.75 -7.60
C GLN A 180 -30.15 5.39 -8.10
N TYR A 181 -30.07 4.36 -7.24
CA TYR A 181 -30.36 2.98 -7.62
C TYR A 181 -31.42 2.34 -6.72
N GLY A 182 -32.07 3.11 -5.85
CA GLY A 182 -33.02 2.60 -4.86
C GLY A 182 -34.33 2.04 -5.47
N ASP A 183 -34.59 2.30 -6.75
CA ASP A 183 -35.70 1.78 -7.54
C ASP A 183 -35.31 0.59 -8.44
N ALA A 184 -34.03 0.22 -8.46
CA ALA A 184 -33.56 -0.96 -9.19
C ALA A 184 -34.15 -2.23 -8.58
N HIS A 185 -34.40 -3.23 -9.42
CA HIS A 185 -34.86 -4.55 -8.95
C HIS A 185 -33.70 -5.38 -8.37
N ILE A 186 -32.51 -5.29 -8.97
CA ILE A 186 -31.32 -6.06 -8.61
C ILE A 186 -30.09 -5.16 -8.82
N ILE A 187 -29.16 -5.18 -7.87
CA ILE A 187 -27.88 -4.47 -7.95
C ILE A 187 -26.74 -5.47 -7.76
N PHE A 188 -25.78 -5.48 -8.68
CA PHE A 188 -24.57 -6.30 -8.57
C PHE A 188 -23.37 -5.43 -8.19
N LEU A 189 -22.74 -5.74 -7.07
CA LEU A 189 -21.56 -5.03 -6.58
C LEU A 189 -20.35 -5.96 -6.57
N GLN A 190 -19.19 -5.42 -6.95
CA GLN A 190 -17.91 -6.15 -6.98
C GLN A 190 -16.89 -5.42 -6.11
N GLU A 191 -15.84 -6.16 -5.71
CA GLU A 191 -14.76 -5.66 -4.85
C GLU A 191 -15.26 -5.05 -3.52
N CYS A 192 -16.39 -5.56 -3.01
CA CYS A 192 -16.93 -5.18 -1.72
C CYS A 192 -16.18 -5.87 -0.59
N ALA A 193 -15.65 -5.09 0.35
CA ALA A 193 -15.10 -5.61 1.61
C ALA A 193 -16.23 -6.08 2.54
N ALA A 194 -15.94 -6.97 3.48
CA ALA A 194 -16.92 -7.49 4.44
C ALA A 194 -17.56 -6.37 5.28
N CYS A 195 -16.77 -5.35 5.63
CA CYS A 195 -17.26 -4.18 6.36
C CYS A 195 -18.31 -3.39 5.56
N PHE A 196 -18.21 -3.34 4.24
CA PHE A 196 -19.21 -2.70 3.38
C PHE A 196 -20.52 -3.50 3.34
N ALA A 197 -20.44 -4.82 3.23
CA ALA A 197 -21.61 -5.68 3.30
C ALA A 197 -22.33 -5.59 4.66
N LYS A 198 -21.58 -5.44 5.76
CA LYS A 198 -22.15 -5.14 7.07
C LYS A 198 -22.83 -3.77 7.09
N ALA A 199 -22.17 -2.74 6.56
CA ALA A 199 -22.71 -1.38 6.53
C ALA A 199 -24.04 -1.28 5.75
N ILE A 200 -24.18 -1.96 4.59
CA ILE A 200 -25.48 -1.98 3.86
C ILE A 200 -26.60 -2.50 4.76
N ARG A 201 -26.35 -3.55 5.54
CA ARG A 201 -27.36 -4.16 6.42
C ARG A 201 -27.83 -3.24 7.56
N GLU A 202 -27.08 -2.18 7.83
CA GLU A 202 -27.39 -1.15 8.83
C GLU A 202 -28.12 0.07 8.21
N THR A 203 -28.46 0.02 6.92
CA THR A 203 -29.15 1.11 6.19
C THR A 203 -30.56 0.73 5.73
N SER A 204 -31.29 1.73 5.21
CA SER A 204 -32.63 1.52 4.62
C SER A 204 -32.62 0.60 3.40
N LEU A 205 -31.47 0.43 2.74
CA LEU A 205 -31.31 -0.53 1.65
C LEU A 205 -31.62 -1.97 2.08
N ASN A 206 -31.37 -2.32 3.35
CA ASN A 206 -31.65 -3.67 3.85
C ASN A 206 -33.14 -3.98 3.95
N GLU A 207 -33.99 -2.95 4.00
CA GLU A 207 -35.45 -3.10 3.97
C GLU A 207 -35.97 -3.28 2.53
N LYS A 208 -35.25 -2.72 1.55
CA LYS A 208 -35.62 -2.74 0.13
C LYS A 208 -35.03 -3.93 -0.63
N PHE A 209 -33.82 -4.34 -0.26
CA PHE A 209 -33.05 -5.35 -0.97
C PHE A 209 -32.67 -6.50 -0.04
N TRP A 210 -32.73 -7.70 -0.58
CA TRP A 210 -32.12 -8.84 0.08
C TRP A 210 -30.59 -8.82 -0.14
N VAL A 211 -29.83 -8.52 0.93
CA VAL A 211 -28.37 -8.37 0.87
C VAL A 211 -27.66 -9.73 0.87
N LEU A 212 -27.37 -10.23 -0.33
CA LEU A 212 -26.63 -11.47 -0.54
C LEU A 212 -25.12 -11.23 -0.59
N ALA A 213 -24.36 -11.99 0.21
CA ALA A 213 -22.90 -11.96 0.22
C ALA A 213 -22.34 -13.38 0.39
N PRO A 214 -21.11 -13.68 -0.08
CA PRO A 214 -20.47 -14.96 0.16
C PRO A 214 -20.35 -15.29 1.65
N ALA A 215 -20.42 -16.58 2.01
CA ALA A 215 -20.28 -17.04 3.39
C ALA A 215 -18.91 -16.66 4.01
N MET A 216 -17.90 -16.51 3.17
CA MET A 216 -16.55 -16.08 3.53
C MET A 216 -16.16 -14.88 2.67
N MET A 217 -15.92 -13.74 3.31
CA MET A 217 -15.45 -12.51 2.69
C MET A 217 -14.07 -12.14 3.24
N ASP A 218 -13.29 -11.40 2.45
CA ASP A 218 -11.94 -10.90 2.78
C ASP A 218 -10.89 -11.98 3.13
N ILE A 219 -11.17 -13.25 2.83
CA ILE A 219 -10.19 -14.33 2.94
C ILE A 219 -9.24 -14.27 1.74
N LYS A 220 -7.94 -14.15 2.02
CA LYS A 220 -6.85 -14.25 1.03
C LYS A 220 -6.29 -15.66 0.94
#